data_AF-A0A3P9IQ19-F1
#
_entry.id   AF-A0A3P9IQ19-F1
#
_cell.length_a   1.000
_cell.length_b   1.000
_cell.length_c   1.000
_cell.angle_alpha   90.00
_cell.angle_beta   90.00
_cell.angle_gamma   90.00
#
_symmetry.space_group_name_H-M   'P 1'
#
loop_
_entity.id
_entity.type
_entity.pdbx_description
1 polymer ?
#
loop_
_entity_poly.entity_id
_entity_poly.type
_entity_poly.pdbx_seq_one_letter_code
_entity_poly.pdbx_strand_id
1 'polypeptide(L)'
;MEKNLDRFHAKMLARKRFLLLVVVGGVVLAIVSVSLQFWNLTPAAPLGEKRPATASGEGFLLGKSRKRVFPVTQTQEPDPIAEAYSYCNTPNRSEQAWEGHSPADYKLLSVHVMIRHGDRYPLYSIPKTKRPPINCTLSTSRRPSHPLLKAFISHMAQSGRGHWDSPLASLPRLPNHSACEMGELTQTGVVQHLRNGQLLQQAYKQHRFLPSDWSARHVWLETTGKSRTVQSGLAFLYGFLPDFDWKKLTVHHQWNTLFCGSSCDCPARSKYLEEDQRRQYLLRVADANLERTYITMARTLGLPPRQVRAANPIDSLLCHLCHGLPFPCAPSGDGAPPRCLTREQFAIIRQQQLDDEADRRRVGLYRKYAVLAMFPYLNRTAARMERVAKSSEAGRQRRAGMDEVFTLSSAHDVTLAPLLSALGLEKAQFPRFAARIVFELWRGLPVAPGQVRRKGGKGERSKVNSRDVFIRVLYNGEDVTFHSAFCRSHARRVSQPLCPLTNFLTFVRRDMFQVVNATSYSEACYRRFN
;
A
#
# COMPACT_ATOMS: atom_id res chain seq x y z
N MET A 1 -9.08 -85.45 -5.39
CA MET A 1 -8.82 -84.25 -6.21
C MET A 1 -9.20 -82.96 -5.44
N GLU A 2 -9.00 -82.93 -4.12
CA GLU A 2 -9.57 -81.90 -3.23
C GLU A 2 -8.50 -80.99 -2.59
N LYS A 3 -7.27 -81.49 -2.39
CA LYS A 3 -6.18 -80.72 -1.76
C LYS A 3 -5.59 -79.58 -2.61
N ASN A 4 -5.89 -79.53 -3.90
CA ASN A 4 -5.40 -78.47 -4.81
C ASN A 4 -6.36 -77.28 -4.96
N LEU A 5 -7.64 -77.43 -4.61
CA LEU A 5 -8.63 -76.35 -4.74
C LEU A 5 -8.55 -75.36 -3.56
N ASP A 6 -8.25 -75.85 -2.36
CA ASP A 6 -8.07 -75.02 -1.16
C ASP A 6 -6.82 -74.14 -1.24
N ARG A 7 -5.74 -74.65 -1.84
CA ARG A 7 -4.48 -73.91 -2.01
C ARG A 7 -4.61 -72.78 -3.01
N PHE A 8 -5.50 -72.92 -4.01
CA PHE A 8 -5.79 -71.89 -4.99
C PHE A 8 -6.71 -70.81 -4.42
N HIS A 9 -7.73 -71.18 -3.64
CA HIS A 9 -8.60 -70.24 -2.93
C HIS A 9 -7.84 -69.42 -1.88
N ALA A 10 -6.93 -70.03 -1.11
CA ALA A 10 -6.12 -69.32 -0.12
C ALA A 10 -5.19 -68.27 -0.76
N LYS A 11 -4.58 -68.59 -1.91
CA LYS A 11 -3.75 -67.63 -2.67
C LYS A 11 -4.58 -66.49 -3.27
N MET A 12 -5.78 -66.77 -3.76
CA MET A 12 -6.68 -65.74 -4.30
C MET A 12 -7.21 -64.79 -3.20
N LEU A 13 -7.52 -65.33 -2.02
CA LEU A 13 -7.99 -64.55 -0.87
C LEU A 13 -6.86 -63.66 -0.31
N ALA A 14 -5.63 -64.17 -0.23
CA ALA A 14 -4.46 -63.39 0.18
C ALA A 14 -4.16 -62.24 -0.80
N ARG A 15 -4.29 -62.49 -2.11
CA ARG A 15 -4.08 -61.46 -3.15
C ARG A 15 -5.15 -60.38 -3.11
N LYS A 16 -6.43 -60.74 -2.86
CA LYS A 16 -7.53 -59.79 -2.67
C LYS A 16 -7.37 -58.97 -1.38
N ARG A 17 -6.91 -59.57 -0.28
CA ARG A 17 -6.60 -58.87 0.98
C ARG A 17 -5.42 -57.91 0.85
N PHE A 18 -4.38 -58.29 0.09
CA PHE A 18 -3.24 -57.42 -0.21
C PHE A 18 -3.66 -56.22 -1.07
N LEU A 19 -4.47 -56.44 -2.11
CA LEU A 19 -5.03 -55.36 -2.92
C LEU A 19 -5.94 -54.43 -2.11
N LEU A 20 -6.74 -54.97 -1.19
CA LEU A 20 -7.56 -54.17 -0.27
C LEU A 20 -6.68 -53.33 0.67
N LEU A 21 -5.59 -53.90 1.21
CA LEU A 21 -4.63 -53.17 2.05
C LEU A 21 -3.87 -52.09 1.29
N VAL A 22 -3.53 -52.31 0.02
CA VAL A 22 -2.87 -51.30 -0.83
C VAL A 22 -3.84 -50.19 -1.22
N VAL A 23 -5.10 -50.50 -1.50
CA VAL A 23 -6.13 -49.50 -1.82
C VAL A 23 -6.53 -48.70 -0.58
N VAL A 24 -6.79 -49.37 0.54
CA VAL A 24 -7.13 -48.69 1.81
C VAL A 24 -5.92 -47.94 2.36
N GLY A 25 -4.73 -48.53 2.35
CA GLY A 25 -3.49 -47.87 2.75
C GLY A 25 -3.13 -46.68 1.85
N GLY A 26 -3.32 -46.81 0.54
CA GLY A 26 -3.13 -45.72 -0.43
C GLY A 26 -4.14 -44.59 -0.30
N VAL A 27 -5.41 -44.91 0.02
CA VAL A 27 -6.46 -43.91 0.29
C VAL A 27 -6.19 -43.21 1.62
N VAL A 28 -5.78 -43.93 2.67
CA VAL A 28 -5.41 -43.34 3.96
C VAL A 28 -4.16 -42.46 3.83
N LEU A 29 -3.12 -42.90 3.12
CA LEU A 29 -1.93 -42.07 2.83
C LEU A 29 -2.26 -40.85 1.98
N ALA A 30 -3.19 -40.95 1.02
CA ALA A 30 -3.65 -39.80 0.25
C ALA A 30 -4.47 -38.82 1.10
N ILE A 31 -5.31 -39.30 2.02
CA ILE A 31 -6.06 -38.47 2.97
C ILE A 31 -5.11 -37.78 3.96
N VAL A 32 -4.07 -38.48 4.45
CA VAL A 32 -3.04 -37.91 5.32
C VAL A 32 -2.16 -36.90 4.55
N SER A 33 -1.81 -37.18 3.29
CA SER A 33 -1.06 -36.26 2.42
C SER A 33 -1.85 -35.00 2.07
N VAL A 34 -3.16 -35.12 1.80
CA VAL A 34 -4.04 -33.97 1.58
C VAL A 34 -4.21 -33.19 2.88
N SER A 35 -4.32 -33.88 4.03
CA SER A 35 -4.41 -33.24 5.34
C SER A 35 -3.12 -32.50 5.73
N LEU A 36 -1.94 -33.01 5.37
CA LEU A 36 -0.65 -32.33 5.55
C LEU A 36 -0.49 -31.11 4.62
N GLN A 37 -1.05 -31.16 3.40
CA GLN A 37 -1.08 -30.00 2.50
C GLN A 37 -2.02 -28.90 2.98
N PHE A 38 -3.11 -29.23 3.68
CA PHE A 38 -4.02 -28.26 4.30
C PHE A 38 -3.49 -27.69 5.64
N TRP A 39 -2.57 -28.38 6.31
CA TRP A 39 -1.93 -27.88 7.55
C TRP A 39 -0.73 -26.95 7.32
N ASN A 40 -0.19 -26.88 6.10
CA ASN A 40 0.86 -25.92 5.72
C ASN A 40 0.31 -24.56 5.21
N LEU A 41 -0.98 -24.28 5.41
CA LEU A 41 -1.61 -22.99 5.10
C LEU A 41 -1.74 -22.06 6.32
N THR A 42 -1.04 -22.34 7.42
CA THR A 42 -0.85 -21.39 8.52
C THR A 42 0.60 -20.86 8.50
N PRO A 43 0.82 -19.53 8.47
CA PRO A 43 2.16 -19.00 8.64
C PRO A 43 2.69 -19.41 10.02
N ALA A 44 3.84 -20.08 10.05
CA ALA A 44 4.57 -20.31 11.28
C ALA A 44 4.95 -18.94 11.88
N ALA A 45 4.38 -18.61 13.04
CA ALA A 45 4.89 -17.53 13.86
C ALA A 45 6.34 -17.85 14.28
N PRO A 46 7.29 -16.91 14.19
CA PRO A 46 8.65 -17.17 14.63
C PRO A 46 8.68 -17.35 16.15
N LEU A 47 9.39 -18.40 16.56
CA LEU A 47 9.72 -18.76 17.93
C LEU A 47 10.30 -17.54 18.67
N GLY A 48 9.59 -17.10 19.71
CA GLY A 48 10.07 -16.12 20.66
C GLY A 48 11.21 -16.69 21.51
N GLU A 49 12.31 -15.97 21.52
CA GLU A 49 13.51 -16.21 22.32
C GLU A 49 13.16 -16.16 23.82
N LYS A 50 13.55 -17.22 24.55
CA LYS A 50 13.28 -17.40 25.98
C LYS A 50 14.02 -16.33 26.81
N ARG A 51 13.29 -15.67 27.72
CA ARG A 51 13.85 -15.21 29.01
C ARG A 51 13.03 -15.81 30.16
N PRO A 52 13.66 -16.22 31.28
CA PRO A 52 12.98 -17.00 32.31
C PRO A 52 12.13 -16.11 33.22
N ALA A 53 10.90 -16.56 33.48
CA ALA A 53 10.04 -16.03 34.53
C ALA A 53 10.34 -16.76 35.85
N THR A 54 10.48 -15.99 36.92
CA THR A 54 10.46 -16.47 38.31
C THR A 54 9.02 -16.82 38.73
N ALA A 55 8.94 -17.84 39.57
CA ALA A 55 7.78 -18.61 39.99
C ALA A 55 6.72 -17.86 40.79
N SER A 56 5.46 -18.27 40.65
CA SER A 56 4.63 -18.82 41.76
C SER A 56 3.19 -19.11 41.29
N GLY A 57 2.68 -20.30 41.62
CA GLY A 57 1.27 -20.46 42.01
C GLY A 57 0.31 -21.20 41.07
N GLU A 58 0.17 -22.51 41.33
CA GLU A 58 -1.07 -23.31 41.32
C GLU A 58 -1.78 -23.68 40.00
N GLY A 59 -1.96 -25.00 39.85
CA GLY A 59 -2.53 -25.65 38.67
C GLY A 59 -4.05 -25.73 38.68
N PHE A 60 -4.63 -25.60 37.49
CA PHE A 60 -5.97 -26.08 37.20
C PHE A 60 -6.02 -26.73 35.81
N LEU A 61 -6.76 -27.83 35.73
CA LEU A 61 -6.77 -28.85 34.68
C LEU A 61 -7.12 -28.30 33.29
N LEU A 62 -6.34 -28.73 32.29
CA LEU A 62 -6.31 -28.22 30.93
C LEU A 62 -7.39 -28.86 30.03
N GLY A 63 -8.61 -28.35 30.06
CA GLY A 63 -9.62 -28.61 29.03
C GLY A 63 -9.44 -27.67 27.84
N LYS A 64 -8.73 -28.08 26.78
CA LYS A 64 -8.59 -27.30 25.54
C LYS A 64 -9.92 -27.25 24.76
N SER A 65 -10.81 -26.35 25.15
CA SER A 65 -11.92 -25.93 24.30
C SER A 65 -11.34 -25.13 23.12
N ARG A 66 -11.47 -25.66 21.90
CA ARG A 66 -11.25 -24.89 20.66
C ARG A 66 -12.30 -23.78 20.63
N LYS A 67 -12.00 -22.63 21.22
CA LYS A 67 -12.75 -21.40 20.94
C LYS A 67 -12.62 -21.16 19.45
N ARG A 68 -13.69 -21.43 18.71
CA ARG A 68 -13.96 -20.79 17.42
C ARG A 68 -13.80 -19.31 17.68
N VAL A 69 -12.73 -18.72 17.17
CA VAL A 69 -12.61 -17.26 17.08
C VAL A 69 -13.66 -16.87 16.06
N PHE A 70 -14.87 -16.59 16.55
CA PHE A 70 -15.79 -15.76 15.81
C PHE A 70 -15.02 -14.46 15.52
N PRO A 71 -14.97 -13.97 14.27
CA PRO A 71 -14.52 -12.61 14.06
C PRO A 71 -15.43 -11.75 14.93
N VAL A 72 -14.89 -11.20 16.00
CA VAL A 72 -15.62 -10.20 16.75
C VAL A 72 -15.78 -9.07 15.75
N THR A 73 -17.01 -8.88 15.29
CA THR A 73 -17.40 -7.64 14.62
C THR A 73 -17.34 -6.59 15.72
N GLN A 74 -16.13 -6.14 16.05
CA GLN A 74 -15.96 -4.96 16.89
C GLN A 74 -16.41 -3.78 16.03
N THR A 75 -17.69 -3.46 16.15
CA THR A 75 -18.22 -2.10 16.00
C THR A 75 -17.66 -1.22 17.14
N GLN A 76 -16.34 -1.24 17.35
CA GLN A 76 -15.67 -0.30 18.22
C GLN A 76 -15.29 0.88 17.33
N GLU A 77 -15.70 2.08 17.72
CA GLU A 77 -15.25 3.29 17.03
C GLU A 77 -13.71 3.25 16.93
N PRO A 78 -13.14 3.66 15.78
CA PRO A 78 -11.70 3.57 15.57
C PRO A 78 -10.97 4.37 16.66
N ASP A 79 -10.14 3.69 17.47
CA ASP A 79 -9.32 4.35 18.48
C ASP A 79 -8.36 5.34 17.80
N PRO A 80 -8.49 6.66 18.06
CA PRO A 80 -7.71 7.70 17.39
C PRO A 80 -6.20 7.55 17.62
N ILE A 81 -5.78 6.93 18.72
CA ILE A 81 -4.36 6.72 18.98
C ILE A 81 -3.84 5.46 18.27
N ALA A 82 -4.58 4.36 18.29
CA ALA A 82 -4.20 3.17 17.54
C ALA A 82 -4.08 3.46 16.04
N GLU A 83 -5.00 4.25 15.47
CA GLU A 83 -4.92 4.68 14.08
C GLU A 83 -3.69 5.59 13.84
N ALA A 84 -3.36 6.50 14.75
CA ALA A 84 -2.15 7.32 14.65
C ALA A 84 -0.84 6.48 14.68
N TYR A 85 -0.79 5.39 15.43
CA TYR A 85 0.34 4.44 15.36
C TYR A 85 0.38 3.68 14.03
N SER A 86 -0.77 3.33 13.45
CA SER A 86 -0.84 2.76 12.09
C SER A 86 -0.28 3.74 11.05
N TYR A 87 -0.60 5.02 11.20
CA TYR A 87 -0.09 6.10 10.34
C TYR A 87 1.45 6.19 10.35
N CYS A 88 2.10 5.98 11.50
CA CYS A 88 3.55 6.04 11.62
C CYS A 88 4.27 5.00 10.77
N ASN A 89 3.63 3.86 10.49
CA ASN A 89 4.20 2.76 9.71
C ASN A 89 5.63 2.38 10.16
N THR A 90 5.85 2.15 11.45
CA THR A 90 7.17 1.79 11.93
C THR A 90 7.62 0.45 11.30
N PRO A 91 8.84 0.34 10.75
CA PRO A 91 9.30 -0.83 10.00
C PRO A 91 9.72 -2.01 10.91
N ASN A 92 8.88 -2.34 11.89
CA ASN A 92 9.09 -3.39 12.90
C ASN A 92 8.08 -4.55 12.80
N ARG A 93 7.07 -4.43 11.93
CA ARG A 93 6.03 -5.46 11.72
C ARG A 93 6.24 -6.15 10.38
N SER A 94 5.94 -7.44 10.32
CA SER A 94 5.75 -8.14 9.05
C SER A 94 4.47 -7.62 8.40
N GLU A 95 4.58 -7.11 7.17
CA GLU A 95 3.41 -6.76 6.36
C GLU A 95 2.98 -8.00 5.57
N GLN A 96 1.68 -8.29 5.57
CA GLN A 96 1.10 -9.21 4.61
C GLN A 96 1.06 -8.51 3.24
N ALA A 97 1.50 -9.20 2.19
CA ALA A 97 1.69 -8.63 0.87
C ALA A 97 1.14 -9.60 -0.19
N TRP A 98 -0.01 -9.29 -0.78
CA TRP A 98 -0.63 -10.05 -1.86
C TRP A 98 -0.03 -9.72 -3.24
N GLU A 99 0.90 -8.77 -3.33
CA GLU A 99 1.62 -8.45 -4.55
C GLU A 99 2.21 -9.73 -5.16
N GLY A 100 2.07 -9.88 -6.48
CA GLY A 100 2.61 -11.03 -7.23
C GLY A 100 1.92 -12.37 -6.98
N HIS A 101 0.99 -12.50 -6.03
CA HIS A 101 0.28 -13.77 -5.80
C HIS A 101 -0.76 -14.00 -6.88
N SER A 102 -0.74 -15.09 -7.63
CA SER A 102 -1.78 -15.40 -8.62
C SER A 102 -1.84 -16.90 -8.87
N PRO A 103 -2.98 -17.47 -9.34
CA PRO A 103 -3.00 -18.84 -9.82
C PRO A 103 -1.93 -19.08 -10.92
N ALA A 104 -1.46 -20.32 -11.03
CA ALA A 104 -0.37 -20.72 -11.95
C ALA A 104 -0.68 -20.46 -13.43
N ASP A 105 -1.95 -20.30 -13.75
CA ASP A 105 -2.55 -20.07 -15.05
C ASP A 105 -2.61 -18.57 -15.44
N TYR A 106 -1.80 -17.71 -14.81
CA TYR A 106 -1.68 -16.29 -15.13
C TYR A 106 -0.20 -15.86 -15.24
N LYS A 107 0.05 -14.91 -16.14
CA LYS A 107 1.35 -14.28 -16.33
C LYS A 107 1.27 -12.78 -16.03
N LEU A 108 2.15 -12.29 -15.14
CA LEU A 108 2.31 -10.87 -14.88
C LEU A 108 2.97 -10.18 -16.09
N LEU A 109 2.41 -9.05 -16.52
CA LEU A 109 2.87 -8.28 -17.67
C LEU A 109 3.49 -6.94 -17.28
N SER A 110 2.90 -6.20 -16.34
CA SER A 110 3.43 -4.94 -15.85
C SER A 110 2.95 -4.61 -14.44
N VAL A 111 3.70 -3.74 -13.75
CA VAL A 111 3.45 -3.28 -12.40
C VAL A 111 3.61 -1.76 -12.35
N HIS A 112 2.60 -1.06 -11.84
CA HIS A 112 2.60 0.40 -11.70
C HIS A 112 2.41 0.77 -10.24
N VAL A 113 3.41 1.41 -9.64
CA VAL A 113 3.46 1.71 -8.21
C VAL A 113 3.37 3.21 -7.99
N MET A 114 2.51 3.64 -7.08
CA MET A 114 2.55 4.98 -6.52
C MET A 114 2.75 4.91 -5.01
N ILE A 115 3.70 5.68 -4.50
CA ILE A 115 4.05 5.71 -3.08
C ILE A 115 3.85 7.11 -2.50
N ARG A 116 3.45 7.17 -1.22
CA ARG A 116 3.69 8.35 -0.39
C ARG A 116 5.13 8.33 0.07
N HIS A 117 5.77 9.49 0.21
CA HIS A 117 7.06 9.57 0.89
C HIS A 117 7.04 8.91 2.28
N GLY A 118 8.20 8.51 2.78
CA GLY A 118 8.35 7.93 4.11
C GLY A 118 8.19 8.94 5.25
N ASP A 119 8.42 8.47 6.46
CA ASP A 119 8.51 9.28 7.67
C ASP A 119 9.49 10.45 7.52
N ARG A 120 9.08 11.61 8.05
CA ARG A 120 9.76 12.89 7.88
C ARG A 120 9.65 13.75 9.13
N TYR A 121 10.56 14.70 9.24
CA TYR A 121 10.44 15.82 10.16
C TYR A 121 9.17 16.65 9.84
N PRO A 122 8.54 17.31 10.82
CA PRO A 122 7.33 18.09 10.60
C PRO A 122 7.55 19.24 9.61
N LEU A 123 6.47 19.65 8.95
CA LEU A 123 6.36 20.81 8.07
C LEU A 123 5.99 22.08 8.84
N TYR A 124 5.45 21.94 10.04
CA TYR A 124 5.06 23.04 10.91
C TYR A 124 5.66 22.88 12.31
N SER A 125 6.04 23.99 12.92
CA SER A 125 6.53 24.04 14.30
C SER A 125 5.48 24.66 15.21
N ILE A 126 5.31 24.10 16.41
CA ILE A 126 4.47 24.71 17.44
C ILE A 126 5.27 25.83 18.13
N PRO A 127 4.81 27.10 18.10
CA PRO A 127 5.54 28.22 18.69
C PRO A 127 5.81 28.01 20.19
N LYS A 128 6.88 28.64 20.71
CA LYS A 128 7.33 28.53 22.11
C LYS A 128 7.69 27.11 22.59
N THR A 129 7.80 26.14 21.68
CA THR A 129 8.25 24.79 22.01
C THR A 129 9.62 24.51 21.41
N LYS A 130 10.35 23.54 21.98
CA LYS A 130 11.63 23.09 21.44
C LYS A 130 11.41 22.24 20.18
N ARG A 131 12.32 22.39 19.21
CA ARG A 131 12.38 21.53 18.02
C ARG A 131 12.59 20.06 18.45
N PRO A 132 11.84 19.08 17.90
CA PRO A 132 12.12 17.68 18.16
C PRO A 132 13.57 17.33 17.79
N PRO A 133 14.34 16.70 18.70
CA PRO A 133 15.77 16.45 18.52
C PRO A 133 16.01 15.20 17.65
N ILE A 134 15.62 15.29 16.38
CA ILE A 134 15.74 14.18 15.43
C ILE A 134 16.97 14.43 14.56
N ASN A 135 17.78 13.39 14.41
CA ASN A 135 18.95 13.39 13.55
C ASN A 135 18.59 12.71 12.20
N CYS A 136 18.81 13.43 11.11
CA CYS A 136 18.50 13.00 9.74
C CYS A 136 19.72 12.44 8.98
N THR A 137 20.94 12.47 9.52
CA THR A 137 22.10 11.78 8.93
C THR A 137 21.89 10.28 8.98
N LEU A 138 22.03 9.56 7.88
CA LEU A 138 21.84 8.10 7.87
C LEU A 138 22.99 7.37 8.57
N SER A 139 22.64 6.41 9.44
CA SER A 139 23.60 5.56 10.15
C SER A 139 23.10 4.13 10.25
N THR A 140 23.95 3.18 9.88
CA THR A 140 23.64 1.75 9.96
C THR A 140 23.53 1.23 11.38
N SER A 141 24.14 1.90 12.36
CA SER A 141 24.07 1.54 13.78
C SER A 141 22.82 2.07 14.48
N ARG A 142 22.15 3.09 13.92
CA ARG A 142 20.92 3.65 14.48
C ARG A 142 19.69 2.83 14.07
N ARG A 143 18.72 2.67 14.98
CA ARG A 143 17.43 2.04 14.68
C ARG A 143 16.38 3.09 14.26
N PRO A 144 15.43 2.74 13.39
CA PRO A 144 15.38 1.50 12.62
C PRO A 144 16.49 1.46 11.55
N SER A 145 16.94 0.26 11.21
CA SER A 145 17.98 0.02 10.19
C SER A 145 17.52 -1.09 9.25
N HIS A 146 18.10 -1.13 8.06
CA HIS A 146 17.81 -2.15 7.04
C HIS A 146 19.11 -2.78 6.56
N PRO A 147 19.15 -4.10 6.25
CA PRO A 147 20.36 -4.73 5.71
C PRO A 147 20.93 -4.04 4.46
N LEU A 148 20.04 -3.48 3.62
CA LEU A 148 20.43 -2.75 2.40
C LEU A 148 20.91 -1.31 2.65
N LEU A 149 20.81 -0.77 3.87
CA LEU A 149 21.05 0.66 4.12
C LEU A 149 22.49 1.09 3.78
N LYS A 150 23.51 0.29 4.12
CA LYS A 150 24.92 0.59 3.82
C LYS A 150 25.17 0.69 2.30
N ALA A 151 24.67 -0.31 1.57
CA ALA A 151 24.84 -0.41 0.13
C ALA A 151 24.05 0.71 -0.58
N PHE A 152 22.83 1.01 -0.10
CA PHE A 152 22.03 2.14 -0.57
C PHE A 152 22.78 3.48 -0.45
N ILE A 153 23.36 3.79 0.72
CA ILE A 153 24.12 5.04 0.93
C ILE A 153 25.28 5.13 -0.07
N SER A 154 26.03 4.04 -0.22
CA SER A 154 27.17 3.97 -1.14
C SER A 154 26.75 4.10 -2.61
N HIS A 155 25.58 3.56 -2.96
CA HIS A 155 25.03 3.62 -4.31
C HIS A 155 24.50 5.02 -4.66
N MET A 156 23.90 5.73 -3.70
CA MET A 156 23.41 7.09 -3.91
C MET A 156 24.53 8.10 -4.18
N ALA A 157 25.77 7.84 -3.71
CA ALA A 157 26.93 8.67 -4.05
C ALA A 157 27.23 8.69 -5.57
N GLN A 158 26.72 7.72 -6.33
CA GLN A 158 26.92 7.60 -7.78
C GLN A 158 25.78 8.21 -8.60
N SER A 159 24.82 8.87 -7.95
CA SER A 159 23.61 9.41 -8.58
C SER A 159 23.85 10.39 -9.72
N GLY A 160 25.03 11.04 -9.75
CA GLY A 160 25.42 11.96 -10.81
C GLY A 160 25.55 11.30 -12.19
N ARG A 161 25.60 9.96 -12.25
CA ARG A 161 25.61 9.18 -13.49
C ARG A 161 24.21 8.96 -14.09
N GLY A 162 23.15 9.28 -13.34
CA GLY A 162 21.77 9.17 -13.82
C GLY A 162 21.32 10.38 -14.61
N HIS A 163 20.22 10.22 -15.35
CA HIS A 163 19.56 11.32 -16.05
C HIS A 163 18.48 11.92 -15.17
N TRP A 164 18.45 13.25 -15.05
CA TRP A 164 17.53 13.96 -14.17
C TRP A 164 16.88 15.11 -14.91
N ASP A 165 15.56 15.24 -14.78
CA ASP A 165 14.89 16.47 -15.18
C ASP A 165 15.41 17.64 -14.32
N SER A 166 15.59 18.81 -14.94
CA SER A 166 16.27 19.98 -14.36
C SER A 166 15.89 20.31 -12.89
N PRO A 167 14.60 20.38 -12.51
CA PRO A 167 14.23 20.72 -11.13
C PRO A 167 14.66 19.70 -10.07
N LEU A 168 15.03 18.48 -10.48
CA LEU A 168 15.47 17.40 -9.60
C LEU A 168 16.99 17.29 -9.51
N ALA A 169 17.74 17.88 -10.44
CA ALA A 169 19.19 17.72 -10.53
C ALA A 169 19.91 18.23 -9.26
N SER A 170 19.44 19.34 -8.68
CA SER A 170 20.03 19.97 -7.49
C SER A 170 19.55 19.38 -6.15
N LEU A 171 18.54 18.51 -6.15
CA LEU A 171 17.97 18.00 -4.91
C LEU A 171 18.87 16.93 -4.25
N PRO A 172 19.06 16.97 -2.92
CA PRO A 172 19.90 16.01 -2.22
C PRO A 172 19.34 14.59 -2.32
N ARG A 173 20.23 13.61 -2.55
CA ARG A 173 19.85 12.19 -2.72
C ARG A 173 19.69 11.42 -1.42
N LEU A 174 20.21 11.97 -0.34
CA LEU A 174 20.09 11.43 1.02
C LEU A 174 19.79 12.57 1.99
N PRO A 175 19.04 12.32 3.08
CA PRO A 175 19.01 13.24 4.21
C PRO A 175 20.37 13.21 4.93
N ASN A 176 20.82 14.37 5.40
CA ASN A 176 22.19 14.50 5.94
C ASN A 176 22.37 15.60 6.98
N HIS A 177 21.31 16.09 7.62
CA HIS A 177 21.44 17.03 8.73
C HIS A 177 21.40 16.32 10.08
N SER A 178 22.35 16.63 10.98
CA SER A 178 22.39 16.09 12.34
C SER A 178 21.25 16.64 13.21
N ALA A 179 20.73 17.82 12.87
CA ALA A 179 19.43 18.32 13.30
C ALA A 179 18.55 18.46 12.06
N CYS A 180 17.49 17.66 11.96
CA CYS A 180 16.63 17.63 10.79
C CYS A 180 16.01 19.01 10.46
N GLU A 181 15.93 19.31 9.17
CA GLU A 181 15.17 20.45 8.68
C GLU A 181 13.69 20.15 8.44
N MET A 182 12.89 21.21 8.37
CA MET A 182 11.44 21.12 8.18
C MET A 182 11.10 20.30 6.93
N GLY A 183 10.33 19.22 7.11
CA GLY A 183 9.93 18.32 6.04
C GLY A 183 11.04 17.43 5.46
N GLU A 184 12.21 17.34 6.10
CA GLU A 184 13.30 16.43 5.72
C GLU A 184 12.92 14.98 6.01
N LEU A 185 13.28 14.06 5.10
CA LEU A 185 13.06 12.63 5.31
C LEU A 185 13.94 12.10 6.43
N THR A 186 13.42 11.29 7.33
CA THR A 186 14.24 10.67 8.38
C THR A 186 14.80 9.33 7.92
N GLN A 187 15.70 8.74 8.71
CA GLN A 187 16.13 7.36 8.49
C GLN A 187 14.98 6.36 8.54
N THR A 188 13.96 6.59 9.37
CA THR A 188 12.75 5.76 9.40
C THR A 188 12.09 5.76 8.02
N GLY A 189 11.97 6.94 7.38
CA GLY A 189 11.41 7.08 6.04
C GLY A 189 12.21 6.35 4.96
N VAL A 190 13.54 6.39 5.03
CA VAL A 190 14.42 5.64 4.12
C VAL A 190 14.24 4.12 4.32
N VAL A 191 14.25 3.65 5.57
CA VAL A 191 14.11 2.22 5.89
C VAL A 191 12.74 1.68 5.49
N GLN A 192 11.67 2.45 5.69
CA GLN A 192 10.32 2.08 5.22
C GLN A 192 10.31 1.79 3.72
N HIS A 193 10.98 2.62 2.92
CA HIS A 193 10.99 2.44 1.46
C HIS A 193 11.97 1.37 0.98
N LEU A 194 13.14 1.21 1.62
CA LEU A 194 13.99 0.04 1.37
C LEU A 194 13.23 -1.27 1.61
N ARG A 195 12.40 -1.31 2.66
CA ARG A 195 11.54 -2.46 2.96
C ARG A 195 10.45 -2.67 1.92
N ASN A 196 9.72 -1.61 1.53
CA ASN A 196 8.72 -1.68 0.46
C ASN A 196 9.33 -2.21 -0.85
N GLY A 197 10.49 -1.69 -1.25
CA GLY A 197 11.19 -2.14 -2.45
C GLY A 197 11.57 -3.61 -2.37
N GLN A 198 12.17 -4.03 -1.24
CA GLN A 198 12.57 -5.42 -1.03
C GLN A 198 11.37 -6.38 -1.04
N LEU A 199 10.25 -5.99 -0.45
CA LEU A 199 9.02 -6.79 -0.47
C LEU A 199 8.54 -7.02 -1.90
N LEU A 200 8.49 -5.97 -2.73
CA LEU A 200 8.06 -6.09 -4.13
C LEU A 200 9.08 -6.85 -4.98
N GLN A 201 10.37 -6.73 -4.69
CA GLN A 201 11.41 -7.54 -5.34
C GLN A 201 11.15 -9.03 -5.12
N GLN A 202 10.91 -9.43 -3.87
CA GLN A 202 10.63 -10.82 -3.51
C GLN A 202 9.34 -11.33 -4.15
N ALA A 203 8.28 -10.52 -4.10
CA ALA A 203 6.98 -10.85 -4.68
C ALA A 203 7.05 -11.08 -6.20
N TYR A 204 7.85 -10.27 -6.91
CA TYR A 204 7.86 -10.27 -8.37
C TYR A 204 9.02 -11.03 -9.02
N LYS A 205 10.05 -11.42 -8.27
CA LYS A 205 11.24 -12.12 -8.79
C LYS A 205 10.90 -13.35 -9.64
N GLN A 206 9.91 -14.13 -9.22
CA GLN A 206 9.49 -15.36 -9.90
C GLN A 206 8.78 -15.10 -11.24
N HIS A 207 8.18 -13.92 -11.42
CA HIS A 207 7.38 -13.59 -12.61
C HIS A 207 8.24 -13.19 -13.82
N ARG A 208 9.48 -12.76 -13.59
CA ARG A 208 10.43 -12.33 -14.64
C ARG A 208 9.80 -11.35 -15.64
N PHE A 209 8.92 -10.47 -15.15
CA PHE A 209 8.22 -9.49 -15.98
C PHE A 209 9.16 -8.36 -16.44
N LEU A 210 10.17 -8.05 -15.62
CA LEU A 210 11.28 -7.17 -15.98
C LEU A 210 12.45 -8.02 -16.52
N PRO A 211 12.98 -7.73 -17.72
CA PRO A 211 14.16 -8.41 -18.25
C PRO A 211 15.42 -8.18 -17.38
N SER A 212 16.32 -9.14 -17.33
CA SER A 212 17.60 -9.01 -16.61
C SER A 212 18.48 -7.89 -17.18
N ASP A 213 18.39 -7.66 -18.48
CA ASP A 213 19.10 -6.63 -19.25
C ASP A 213 18.21 -5.40 -19.53
N TRP A 214 17.31 -5.07 -18.61
CA TRP A 214 16.40 -3.93 -18.76
C TRP A 214 17.13 -2.64 -19.15
N SER A 215 16.38 -1.72 -19.73
CA SER A 215 16.83 -0.41 -20.22
C SER A 215 15.87 0.69 -19.76
N ALA A 216 16.21 1.96 -19.99
CA ALA A 216 15.38 3.12 -19.65
C ALA A 216 13.94 3.06 -20.21
N ARG A 217 13.67 2.18 -21.19
CA ARG A 217 12.33 1.97 -21.77
C ARG A 217 11.42 1.10 -20.90
N HIS A 218 11.98 0.32 -19.98
CA HIS A 218 11.26 -0.67 -19.18
C HIS A 218 10.90 -0.15 -17.78
N VAL A 219 11.71 0.76 -17.25
CA VAL A 219 11.58 1.31 -15.89
C VAL A 219 11.33 2.81 -16.00
N TRP A 220 10.18 3.25 -15.50
CA TRP A 220 9.82 4.67 -15.44
C TRP A 220 9.77 5.13 -13.98
N LEU A 221 10.58 6.13 -13.63
CA LEU A 221 10.57 6.76 -12.31
C LEU A 221 10.17 8.22 -12.42
N GLU A 222 9.08 8.61 -11.74
CA GLU A 222 8.63 10.00 -11.65
C GLU A 222 8.42 10.44 -10.20
N THR A 223 8.71 11.71 -9.90
CA THR A 223 8.57 12.26 -8.55
C THR A 223 8.32 13.77 -8.57
N THR A 224 7.67 14.28 -7.52
CA THR A 224 7.57 15.73 -7.32
C THR A 224 8.92 16.34 -6.91
N GLY A 225 9.08 17.65 -7.09
CA GLY A 225 10.29 18.41 -6.71
C GLY A 225 10.54 18.59 -5.21
N LYS A 226 10.24 17.60 -4.36
CA LYS A 226 10.58 17.61 -2.92
C LYS A 226 11.68 16.59 -2.64
N SER A 227 12.71 16.98 -1.87
CA SER A 227 13.82 16.10 -1.50
C SER A 227 13.32 14.78 -0.90
N ARG A 228 12.36 14.83 0.04
CA ARG A 228 11.76 13.65 0.66
C ARG A 228 11.07 12.69 -0.32
N THR A 229 10.49 13.17 -1.41
CA THR A 229 9.87 12.30 -2.42
C THR A 229 10.94 11.69 -3.32
N VAL A 230 11.96 12.45 -3.73
CA VAL A 230 13.10 11.91 -4.47
C VAL A 230 13.78 10.80 -3.67
N GLN A 231 14.16 11.09 -2.43
CA GLN A 231 14.85 10.16 -1.53
C GLN A 231 14.02 8.90 -1.24
N SER A 232 12.71 9.04 -1.03
CA SER A 232 11.79 7.91 -0.87
C SER A 232 11.71 7.03 -2.10
N GLY A 233 11.60 7.64 -3.29
CA GLY A 233 11.56 6.91 -4.57
C GLY A 233 12.86 6.15 -4.85
N LEU A 234 14.01 6.75 -4.54
CA LEU A 234 15.31 6.11 -4.70
C LEU A 234 15.52 4.96 -3.69
N ALA A 235 15.11 5.14 -2.43
CA ALA A 235 15.16 4.09 -1.42
C ALA A 235 14.26 2.90 -1.82
N PHE A 236 13.06 3.17 -2.31
CA PHE A 236 12.18 2.14 -2.85
C PHE A 236 12.84 1.43 -4.03
N LEU A 237 13.32 2.19 -5.03
CA LEU A 237 13.89 1.63 -6.25
C LEU A 237 15.11 0.77 -5.94
N TYR A 238 15.98 1.19 -5.01
CA TYR A 238 17.13 0.40 -4.60
C TYR A 238 16.73 -0.89 -3.87
N GLY A 239 15.67 -0.86 -3.06
CA GLY A 239 15.11 -2.09 -2.48
C GLY A 239 14.55 -3.03 -3.56
N PHE A 240 13.95 -2.48 -4.61
CA PHE A 240 13.31 -3.23 -5.69
C PHE A 240 14.30 -3.79 -6.72
N LEU A 241 15.27 -2.98 -7.13
CA LEU A 241 16.35 -3.27 -8.07
C LEU A 241 17.69 -2.87 -7.46
N PRO A 242 18.26 -3.69 -6.55
CA PRO A 242 19.57 -3.40 -5.97
C PRO A 242 20.63 -3.23 -7.05
N ASP A 243 21.54 -2.28 -6.83
CA ASP A 243 22.70 -2.00 -7.69
C ASP A 243 22.35 -1.72 -9.16
N PHE A 244 21.20 -1.09 -9.41
CA PHE A 244 20.78 -0.67 -10.74
C PHE A 244 21.83 0.22 -11.42
N ASP A 245 21.97 0.12 -12.74
CA ASP A 245 22.85 1.01 -13.49
C ASP A 245 22.23 2.40 -13.62
N TRP A 246 22.83 3.39 -12.98
CA TRP A 246 22.42 4.79 -13.05
C TRP A 246 22.30 5.31 -14.48
N LYS A 247 23.15 4.87 -15.42
CA LYS A 247 23.11 5.33 -16.82
C LYS A 247 21.80 4.97 -17.52
N LYS A 248 21.11 3.93 -17.03
CA LYS A 248 19.82 3.47 -17.56
C LYS A 248 18.62 4.13 -16.88
N LEU A 249 18.84 4.90 -15.80
CA LEU A 249 17.78 5.54 -15.05
C LEU A 249 17.59 6.99 -15.49
N THR A 250 16.35 7.31 -15.82
CA THR A 250 15.89 8.69 -15.96
C THR A 250 14.86 8.97 -14.87
N VAL A 251 15.04 10.07 -14.13
CA VAL A 251 14.14 10.50 -13.07
C VAL A 251 13.36 11.72 -13.54
N HIS A 252 12.05 11.52 -13.71
CA HIS A 252 11.15 12.51 -14.27
C HIS A 252 10.51 13.39 -13.21
N HIS A 253 10.44 14.70 -13.48
CA HIS A 253 9.83 15.67 -12.60
C HIS A 253 8.33 15.80 -12.83
N GLN A 254 7.55 15.76 -11.74
CA GLN A 254 6.14 16.11 -11.72
C GLN A 254 5.95 17.47 -11.06
N TRP A 255 5.50 18.44 -11.87
CA TRP A 255 5.35 19.85 -11.50
C TRP A 255 4.26 20.12 -10.47
N ASN A 256 3.38 19.16 -10.22
CA ASN A 256 2.30 19.28 -9.25
C ASN A 256 2.05 17.95 -8.54
N THR A 257 1.36 18.03 -7.40
CA THR A 257 1.02 16.87 -6.57
C THR A 257 -0.09 16.01 -7.17
N LEU A 258 -0.74 16.41 -8.26
CA LEU A 258 -1.80 15.65 -8.92
C LEU A 258 -1.29 14.77 -10.07
N PHE A 259 -0.02 14.91 -10.46
CA PHE A 259 0.59 14.14 -11.55
C PHE A 259 -0.21 14.29 -12.86
N CYS A 260 -0.72 15.50 -13.11
CA CYS A 260 -1.65 15.74 -14.22
C CYS A 260 -1.01 16.09 -15.57
N GLY A 261 0.32 16.30 -15.62
CA GLY A 261 1.03 16.60 -16.87
C GLY A 261 0.45 17.81 -17.60
N SER A 262 0.17 17.68 -18.89
CA SER A 262 -0.48 18.72 -19.70
C SER A 262 -1.99 18.81 -19.50
N SER A 263 -2.62 17.85 -18.82
CA SER A 263 -4.07 17.78 -18.60
C SER A 263 -4.47 18.29 -17.21
N CYS A 264 -3.79 19.34 -16.72
CA CYS A 264 -4.03 19.87 -15.38
C CYS A 264 -5.19 20.87 -15.28
N ASP A 265 -5.60 21.45 -16.42
CA ASP A 265 -6.66 22.45 -16.48
C ASP A 265 -8.04 21.80 -16.37
N CYS A 266 -8.77 22.19 -15.33
CA CYS A 266 -10.11 21.70 -15.02
C CYS A 266 -10.77 22.61 -13.96
N PRO A 267 -11.47 23.69 -14.35
CA PRO A 267 -12.05 24.64 -13.41
C PRO A 267 -13.03 24.01 -12.40
N ALA A 268 -13.87 23.07 -12.83
CA ALA A 268 -14.82 22.39 -11.94
C ALA A 268 -14.16 21.65 -10.77
N ARG A 269 -12.92 21.18 -10.93
CA ARG A 269 -12.16 20.53 -9.85
C ARG A 269 -11.96 21.47 -8.67
N SER A 270 -11.58 22.72 -8.92
CA SER A 270 -11.32 23.71 -7.86
C SER A 270 -12.60 24.02 -7.08
N LYS A 271 -13.73 24.17 -7.78
CA LYS A 271 -15.03 24.39 -7.15
C LYS A 271 -15.37 23.29 -6.12
N TYR A 272 -15.26 22.02 -6.48
CA TYR A 272 -15.56 20.93 -5.53
C TYR A 272 -14.59 20.87 -4.36
N LEU A 273 -13.32 21.22 -4.58
CA LEU A 273 -12.33 21.29 -3.51
C LEU A 273 -12.66 22.43 -2.53
N GLU A 274 -13.02 23.61 -3.04
CA GLU A 274 -13.43 24.76 -2.23
C GLU A 274 -14.69 24.46 -1.41
N GLU A 275 -15.69 23.82 -2.01
CA GLU A 275 -16.91 23.38 -1.30
C GLU A 275 -16.58 22.36 -0.19
N ASP A 276 -15.68 21.40 -0.45
CA ASP A 276 -15.23 20.43 0.57
C ASP A 276 -14.42 21.10 1.68
N GLN A 277 -13.56 22.07 1.36
CA GLN A 277 -12.81 22.85 2.34
C GLN A 277 -13.73 23.69 3.23
N ARG A 278 -14.78 24.29 2.64
CA ARG A 278 -15.81 25.01 3.40
C ARG A 278 -16.57 24.08 4.34
N ARG A 279 -16.96 22.88 3.87
CA ARG A 279 -17.57 21.83 4.72
C ARG A 279 -16.65 21.46 5.89
N GLN A 280 -15.39 21.14 5.61
CA GLN A 280 -14.41 20.80 6.64
C GLN A 280 -14.22 21.93 7.66
N TYR A 281 -14.19 23.19 7.20
CA TYR A 281 -14.14 24.35 8.09
C TYR A 281 -15.36 24.41 9.01
N LEU A 282 -16.57 24.31 8.46
CA LEU A 282 -17.83 24.34 9.23
C LEU A 282 -17.89 23.22 10.26
N LEU A 283 -17.47 22.00 9.90
CA LEU A 283 -17.41 20.87 10.81
C LEU A 283 -16.44 21.13 11.98
N ARG A 284 -15.25 21.67 11.69
CA ARG A 284 -14.25 21.99 12.72
C ARG A 284 -14.71 23.06 13.69
N VAL A 285 -15.37 24.12 13.21
CA VAL A 285 -15.82 25.22 14.10
C VAL A 285 -17.05 24.83 14.93
N ALA A 286 -17.82 23.84 14.49
CA ALA A 286 -18.96 23.31 15.24
C ALA A 286 -18.54 22.39 16.41
N ASP A 287 -17.29 21.91 16.42
CA ASP A 287 -16.78 21.00 17.45
C ASP A 287 -16.34 21.76 18.71
N ALA A 288 -17.25 21.83 19.69
CA ALA A 288 -17.00 22.47 20.97
C ALA A 288 -15.89 21.80 21.80
N ASN A 289 -15.66 20.48 21.63
CA ASN A 289 -14.62 19.78 22.35
C ASN A 289 -13.23 20.09 21.78
N LEU A 290 -13.12 20.11 20.45
CA LEU A 290 -11.93 20.57 19.75
C LEU A 290 -11.61 22.02 20.12
N GLU A 291 -12.62 22.90 20.16
CA GLU A 291 -12.44 24.31 20.54
C GLU A 291 -11.87 24.45 21.96
N ARG A 292 -12.47 23.78 22.95
CA ARG A 292 -11.95 23.76 24.34
C ARG A 292 -10.53 23.19 24.41
N THR A 293 -10.23 22.19 23.59
CA THR A 293 -8.88 21.61 23.50
C THR A 293 -7.87 22.63 23.00
N TYR A 294 -8.15 23.33 21.90
CA TYR A 294 -7.26 24.38 21.40
C TYR A 294 -7.07 25.53 22.39
N ILE A 295 -8.12 25.93 23.11
CA ILE A 295 -8.01 26.93 24.19
C ILE A 295 -7.08 26.43 25.30
N THR A 296 -7.20 25.16 25.69
CA THR A 296 -6.36 24.56 26.73
C THR A 296 -4.90 24.45 26.27
N MET A 297 -4.65 23.97 25.05
CA MET A 297 -3.31 23.93 24.45
C MET A 297 -2.69 25.34 24.40
N ALA A 298 -3.48 26.34 24.01
CA ALA A 298 -3.05 27.73 23.95
C ALA A 298 -2.65 28.27 25.34
N ARG A 299 -3.44 27.99 26.38
CA ARG A 299 -3.07 28.29 27.78
C ARG A 299 -1.78 27.58 28.17
N THR A 300 -1.66 26.28 27.92
CA THR A 300 -0.46 25.45 28.19
C THR A 300 0.81 26.07 27.60
N LEU A 301 0.72 26.59 26.38
CA LEU A 301 1.86 27.18 25.67
C LEU A 301 2.05 28.69 25.94
N GLY A 302 1.10 29.35 26.60
CA GLY A 302 1.09 30.80 26.76
C GLY A 302 0.95 31.53 25.42
N LEU A 303 0.05 31.05 24.56
CA LEU A 303 -0.22 31.57 23.22
C LEU A 303 -1.71 31.91 23.05
N PRO A 304 -2.07 32.78 22.09
CA PRO A 304 -3.47 32.90 21.64
C PRO A 304 -3.94 31.63 20.89
N PRO A 305 -5.21 31.20 21.05
CA PRO A 305 -5.73 30.02 20.34
C PRO A 305 -5.58 30.05 18.82
N ARG A 306 -5.72 31.24 18.21
CA ARG A 306 -5.53 31.44 16.77
C ARG A 306 -4.13 31.05 16.30
N GLN A 307 -3.09 31.33 17.11
CA GLN A 307 -1.71 30.97 16.76
C GLN A 307 -1.48 29.46 16.84
N VAL A 308 -2.07 28.78 17.83
CA VAL A 308 -1.99 27.31 17.94
C VAL A 308 -2.69 26.65 16.74
N ARG A 309 -3.87 27.13 16.32
CA ARG A 309 -4.55 26.60 15.12
C ARG A 309 -3.72 26.82 13.86
N ALA A 310 -3.17 28.02 13.67
CA ALA A 310 -2.33 28.34 12.52
C ALA A 310 -1.05 27.50 12.45
N ALA A 311 -0.54 27.06 13.60
CA ALA A 311 0.62 26.17 13.68
C ALA A 311 0.33 24.73 13.24
N ASN A 312 -0.93 24.37 12.95
CA ASN A 312 -1.35 23.04 12.52
C ASN A 312 -0.69 21.91 13.35
N PRO A 313 -0.98 21.85 14.67
CA PRO A 313 -0.15 21.11 15.63
C PRO A 313 -0.12 19.60 15.37
N ILE A 314 -1.09 19.07 14.61
CA ILE A 314 -1.18 17.65 14.30
C ILE A 314 0.08 17.08 13.65
N ASP A 315 0.71 17.79 12.71
CA ASP A 315 1.90 17.29 12.00
C ASP A 315 3.10 17.17 12.96
N SER A 316 3.26 18.16 13.85
CA SER A 316 4.28 18.13 14.91
C SER A 316 3.98 17.05 15.95
N LEU A 317 2.73 16.92 16.41
CA LEU A 317 2.35 15.91 17.41
C LEU A 317 2.49 14.49 16.87
N LEU A 318 2.14 14.25 15.60
CA LEU A 318 2.39 12.97 14.93
C LEU A 318 3.88 12.66 14.85
N CYS A 319 4.74 13.63 14.55
CA CYS A 319 6.18 13.42 14.58
C CYS A 319 6.68 12.97 15.96
N HIS A 320 6.24 13.65 17.03
CA HIS A 320 6.60 13.24 18.38
C HIS A 320 6.11 11.82 18.70
N LEU A 321 4.88 11.48 18.33
CA LEU A 321 4.33 10.14 18.50
C LEU A 321 5.15 9.08 17.75
N CYS A 322 5.42 9.30 16.46
CA CYS A 322 6.11 8.32 15.60
C CYS A 322 7.58 8.10 15.98
N HIS A 323 8.21 9.09 16.61
CA HIS A 323 9.58 9.01 17.11
C HIS A 323 9.68 8.62 18.59
N GLY A 324 8.56 8.37 19.27
CA GLY A 324 8.54 8.04 20.70
C GLY A 324 9.05 9.18 21.59
N LEU A 325 8.90 10.43 21.15
CA LEU A 325 9.33 11.62 21.87
C LEU A 325 8.21 12.12 22.79
N PRO A 326 8.53 12.69 23.98
CA PRO A 326 7.55 13.41 24.79
C PRO A 326 6.93 14.55 24.00
N PHE A 327 5.63 14.80 24.17
CA PHE A 327 4.95 15.88 23.46
C PHE A 327 5.51 17.26 23.80
N PRO A 328 5.41 18.23 22.86
CA PRO A 328 6.04 19.54 23.00
C PRO A 328 5.64 20.28 24.29
N CYS A 329 6.62 20.88 24.96
CA CYS A 329 6.41 21.70 26.15
C CYS A 329 6.86 23.14 25.93
N ALA A 330 6.18 24.07 26.57
CA ALA A 330 6.65 25.44 26.73
C ALA A 330 7.40 25.59 28.06
N PRO A 331 8.48 26.41 28.10
CA PRO A 331 9.11 26.77 29.36
C PRO A 331 8.09 27.47 30.27
N SER A 332 8.13 27.14 31.55
CA SER A 332 7.39 27.86 32.59
C SER A 332 8.31 28.91 33.22
N GLY A 333 7.74 30.04 33.67
CA GLY A 333 8.49 31.01 34.48
C GLY A 333 8.87 30.44 35.85
N ASP A 334 9.80 31.11 36.53
CA ASP A 334 10.12 30.93 37.96
C ASP A 334 10.33 29.50 38.45
N GLY A 335 11.20 28.73 37.78
CA GLY A 335 11.62 27.39 38.24
C GLY A 335 10.52 26.32 38.24
N ALA A 336 9.30 26.64 37.78
CA ALA A 336 8.20 25.70 37.66
C ALA A 336 8.45 24.67 36.54
N PRO A 337 7.90 23.45 36.65
CA PRO A 337 8.04 22.45 35.60
C PRO A 337 7.44 22.92 34.28
N PRO A 338 8.03 22.53 33.13
CA PRO A 338 7.54 22.92 31.82
C PRO A 338 6.13 22.37 31.59
N ARG A 339 5.27 23.17 30.96
CA ARG A 339 3.88 22.78 30.66
C ARG A 339 3.83 22.15 29.28
N CYS A 340 3.42 20.89 29.23
CA CYS A 340 3.46 20.06 28.03
C CYS A 340 2.07 19.84 27.43
N LEU A 341 2.00 19.75 26.11
CA LEU A 341 0.83 19.21 25.43
C LEU A 341 0.67 17.72 25.77
N THR A 342 -0.56 17.22 25.76
CA THR A 342 -0.86 15.86 26.26
C THR A 342 -1.38 14.93 25.18
N ARG A 343 -1.32 13.62 25.47
CA ARG A 343 -1.84 12.57 24.59
C ARG A 343 -3.35 12.66 24.40
N GLU A 344 -4.08 13.10 25.42
CA GLU A 344 -5.53 13.31 25.39
C GLU A 344 -5.89 14.45 24.42
N GLN A 345 -5.16 15.57 24.46
CA GLN A 345 -5.36 16.68 23.53
C GLN A 345 -5.14 16.25 22.08
N PHE A 346 -4.08 15.46 21.85
CA PHE A 346 -3.81 14.87 20.53
C PHE A 346 -4.91 13.88 20.10
N ALA A 347 -5.42 13.05 21.01
CA ALA A 347 -6.51 12.11 20.72
C ALA A 347 -7.76 12.84 20.22
N ILE A 348 -8.10 14.00 20.81
CA ILE A 348 -9.24 14.82 20.39
C ILE A 348 -9.05 15.35 18.96
N ILE A 349 -7.85 15.84 18.63
CA ILE A 349 -7.56 16.31 17.26
C ILE A 349 -7.66 15.13 16.26
N ARG A 350 -7.12 13.95 16.62
CA ARG A 350 -7.22 12.75 15.78
C ARG A 350 -8.66 12.29 15.60
N GLN A 351 -9.46 12.29 16.67
CA GLN A 351 -10.87 11.94 16.60
C GLN A 351 -11.60 12.86 15.62
N GLN A 352 -11.38 14.18 15.72
CA GLN A 352 -11.99 15.12 14.79
C GLN A 352 -11.57 14.86 13.32
N GLN A 353 -10.33 14.43 13.07
CA GLN A 353 -9.91 14.06 11.71
C GLN A 353 -10.63 12.79 11.21
N LEU A 354 -10.87 11.80 12.08
CA LEU A 354 -11.64 10.60 11.74
C LEU A 354 -13.11 10.97 11.43
N ASP A 355 -13.69 11.87 12.22
CA ASP A 355 -15.05 12.37 12.02
C ASP A 355 -15.16 13.18 10.71
N ASP A 356 -14.19 14.04 10.41
CA ASP A 356 -14.10 14.74 9.13
C ASP A 356 -13.98 13.77 7.96
N GLU A 357 -13.18 12.71 8.07
CA GLU A 357 -13.11 11.69 7.03
C GLU A 357 -14.43 10.96 6.81
N ALA A 358 -15.16 10.64 7.89
CA ALA A 358 -16.46 10.02 7.81
C ALA A 358 -17.50 10.94 7.16
N ASP A 359 -17.56 12.20 7.57
CA ASP A 359 -18.47 13.19 6.98
C ASP A 359 -18.11 13.49 5.51
N ARG A 360 -16.82 13.64 5.20
CA ARG A 360 -16.31 13.82 3.84
C ARG A 360 -16.75 12.70 2.90
N ARG A 361 -16.72 11.44 3.37
CA ARG A 361 -17.22 10.28 2.62
C ARG A 361 -18.74 10.36 2.41
N ARG A 362 -19.50 10.67 3.46
CA ARG A 362 -20.96 10.79 3.42
C ARG A 362 -21.43 11.87 2.44
N VAL A 363 -20.79 13.03 2.45
CA VAL A 363 -21.17 14.19 1.62
C VAL A 363 -20.71 14.03 0.16
N GLY A 364 -19.55 13.41 -0.07
CA GLY A 364 -19.10 13.04 -1.42
C GLY A 364 -18.51 14.16 -2.29
N LEU A 365 -18.40 15.40 -1.78
CA LEU A 365 -17.76 16.52 -2.49
C LEU A 365 -16.30 16.21 -2.84
N TYR A 366 -15.53 15.69 -1.89
CA TYR A 366 -14.15 15.29 -2.12
C TYR A 366 -14.02 14.22 -3.21
N ARG A 367 -15.00 13.32 -3.35
CA ARG A 367 -15.00 12.31 -4.42
C ARG A 367 -15.20 12.94 -5.80
N LYS A 368 -16.06 13.96 -5.91
CA LYS A 368 -16.23 14.75 -7.14
C LYS A 368 -14.94 15.48 -7.52
N TYR A 369 -14.27 16.09 -6.55
CA TYR A 369 -12.92 16.64 -6.73
C TYR A 369 -11.93 15.55 -7.20
N ALA A 370 -11.89 14.41 -6.50
CA ALA A 370 -10.92 13.36 -6.69
C ALA A 370 -10.95 12.73 -8.09
N VAL A 371 -12.14 12.46 -8.65
CA VAL A 371 -12.25 11.90 -10.00
C VAL A 371 -11.68 12.87 -11.06
N LEU A 372 -11.90 14.18 -10.90
CA LEU A 372 -11.36 15.18 -11.82
C LEU A 372 -9.86 15.42 -11.60
N ALA A 373 -9.41 15.39 -10.35
CA ALA A 373 -8.02 15.57 -9.98
C ALA A 373 -7.14 14.42 -10.47
N MET A 374 -7.63 13.18 -10.37
CA MET A 374 -6.82 11.99 -10.64
C MET A 374 -7.06 11.34 -12.00
N PHE A 375 -8.04 11.82 -12.78
CA PHE A 375 -8.24 11.35 -14.15
C PHE A 375 -6.96 11.40 -14.99
N PRO A 376 -6.18 12.50 -15.06
CA PRO A 376 -4.97 12.54 -15.87
C PRO A 376 -3.96 11.42 -15.54
N TYR A 377 -3.73 11.15 -14.26
CA TYR A 377 -2.84 10.07 -13.82
C TYR A 377 -3.42 8.69 -14.17
N LEU A 378 -4.71 8.46 -13.85
CA LEU A 378 -5.39 7.19 -14.14
C LEU A 378 -5.45 6.91 -15.65
N ASN A 379 -5.67 7.93 -16.48
CA ASN A 379 -5.68 7.82 -17.94
C ASN A 379 -4.30 7.44 -18.49
N ARG A 380 -3.21 8.06 -17.99
CA ARG A 380 -1.84 7.65 -18.36
C ARG A 380 -1.55 6.20 -17.94
N THR A 381 -1.93 5.80 -16.74
CA THR A 381 -1.78 4.41 -16.25
C THR A 381 -2.58 3.41 -17.08
N ALA A 382 -3.85 3.72 -17.38
CA ALA A 382 -4.71 2.90 -18.24
C ALA A 382 -4.12 2.75 -19.65
N ALA A 383 -3.65 3.86 -20.25
CA ALA A 383 -3.02 3.84 -21.57
C ALA A 383 -1.72 3.02 -21.58
N ARG A 384 -0.89 3.12 -20.53
CA ARG A 384 0.31 2.28 -20.36
C ARG A 384 -0.03 0.80 -20.29
N MET A 385 -0.97 0.43 -19.42
CA MET A 385 -1.41 -0.96 -19.26
C MET A 385 -2.01 -1.52 -20.56
N GLU A 386 -2.82 -0.74 -21.26
CA GLU A 386 -3.41 -1.16 -22.54
C GLU A 386 -2.34 -1.36 -23.63
N ARG A 387 -1.29 -0.51 -23.67
CA ARG A 387 -0.17 -0.70 -24.60
C ARG A 387 0.58 -2.01 -24.32
N VAL A 388 0.91 -2.28 -23.06
CA VAL A 388 1.57 -3.54 -22.64
C VAL A 388 0.67 -4.76 -22.91
N ALA A 389 -0.64 -4.63 -22.71
CA ALA A 389 -1.61 -5.66 -23.06
C ALA A 389 -1.55 -5.96 -24.56
N LYS A 390 -1.61 -4.95 -25.43
CA LYS A 390 -1.56 -5.13 -26.89
C LYS A 390 -0.21 -5.66 -27.40
N SER A 391 0.92 -5.24 -26.81
CA SER A 391 2.26 -5.70 -27.22
C SER A 391 2.58 -7.13 -26.77
N SER A 392 1.86 -7.66 -25.79
CA SER A 392 2.00 -9.04 -25.29
C SER A 392 1.11 -10.06 -26.01
N GLU A 393 0.35 -9.66 -27.03
CA GLU A 393 -0.48 -10.58 -27.83
C GLU A 393 0.37 -11.48 -28.75
N ALA A 394 0.04 -12.77 -28.79
CA ALA A 394 0.75 -13.74 -29.63
C ALA A 394 0.61 -13.38 -31.13
N GLY A 395 1.75 -13.39 -31.85
CA GLY A 395 1.79 -13.12 -33.29
C GLY A 395 2.05 -11.66 -33.69
N ARG A 396 2.20 -10.73 -32.74
CA ARG A 396 2.69 -9.38 -33.01
C ARG A 396 4.18 -9.26 -32.70
N GLN A 397 4.96 -8.77 -33.66
CA GLN A 397 6.33 -8.32 -33.39
C GLN A 397 6.25 -7.24 -32.29
N ARG A 398 7.01 -7.39 -31.20
CA ARG A 398 7.13 -6.31 -30.21
C ARG A 398 7.64 -5.09 -30.95
N ARG A 399 6.81 -4.05 -31.10
CA ARG A 399 7.29 -2.78 -31.65
C ARG A 399 8.45 -2.31 -30.78
N ALA A 400 9.60 -2.08 -31.38
CA ALA A 400 10.79 -1.63 -30.68
C ALA A 400 10.58 -0.20 -30.16
N GLY A 401 9.98 -0.05 -28.97
CA GLY A 401 9.61 1.26 -28.45
C GLY A 401 8.60 1.24 -27.31
N MET A 402 9.12 1.14 -26.08
CA MET A 402 8.49 1.54 -24.80
C MET A 402 7.32 0.68 -24.30
N ASP A 403 7.65 -0.48 -23.74
CA ASP A 403 6.80 -1.12 -22.74
C ASP A 403 7.35 -0.74 -21.36
N GLU A 404 6.87 0.35 -20.76
CA GLU A 404 7.14 0.69 -19.35
C GLU A 404 6.50 -0.39 -18.46
N VAL A 405 7.17 -1.52 -18.33
CA VAL A 405 6.67 -2.70 -17.60
C VAL A 405 6.73 -2.49 -16.09
N PHE A 406 7.60 -1.61 -15.61
CA PHE A 406 7.62 -1.16 -14.22
C PHE A 406 7.57 0.36 -14.14
N THR A 407 6.63 0.90 -13.38
CA THR A 407 6.55 2.35 -13.11
C THR A 407 6.53 2.64 -11.62
N LEU A 408 7.21 3.71 -11.21
CA LEU A 408 7.25 4.19 -9.83
C LEU A 408 6.98 5.69 -9.80
N SER A 409 5.88 6.08 -9.14
CA SER A 409 5.49 7.46 -8.88
C SER A 409 5.67 7.79 -7.40
N SER A 410 6.67 8.60 -7.06
CA SER A 410 6.94 9.01 -5.67
C SER A 410 6.29 10.35 -5.32
N ALA A 411 5.33 10.31 -4.41
CA ALA A 411 4.30 11.32 -4.23
C ALA A 411 3.99 11.62 -2.74
N HIS A 412 2.79 12.18 -2.48
CA HIS A 412 2.33 12.67 -1.17
C HIS A 412 1.02 12.02 -0.75
N ASP A 413 0.63 12.21 0.50
CA ASP A 413 -0.72 11.92 0.99
C ASP A 413 -1.80 12.64 0.16
N VAL A 414 -1.59 13.92 -0.16
CA VAL A 414 -2.47 14.73 -1.02
C VAL A 414 -2.55 14.23 -2.47
N THR A 415 -1.72 13.25 -2.86
CA THR A 415 -1.80 12.53 -4.14
C THR A 415 -2.53 11.20 -3.98
N LEU A 416 -2.15 10.41 -2.97
CA LEU A 416 -2.75 9.09 -2.76
C LEU A 416 -4.20 9.17 -2.26
N ALA A 417 -4.52 10.12 -1.39
CA ALA A 417 -5.88 10.29 -0.85
C ALA A 417 -6.93 10.53 -1.95
N PRO A 418 -6.74 11.48 -2.89
CA PRO A 418 -7.67 11.60 -4.01
C PRO A 418 -7.58 10.40 -4.97
N LEU A 419 -6.43 9.72 -5.13
CA LEU A 419 -6.37 8.51 -5.97
C LEU A 419 -7.26 7.39 -5.42
N LEU A 420 -7.18 7.11 -4.11
CA LEU A 420 -8.02 6.12 -3.44
C LEU A 420 -9.50 6.50 -3.54
N SER A 421 -9.83 7.78 -3.34
CA SER A 421 -11.21 8.28 -3.44
C SER A 421 -11.75 8.18 -4.88
N ALA A 422 -10.95 8.52 -5.88
CA ALA A 422 -11.32 8.41 -7.29
C ALA A 422 -11.62 6.95 -7.67
N LEU A 423 -10.82 6.00 -7.20
CA LEU A 423 -11.04 4.56 -7.38
C LEU A 423 -12.25 4.01 -6.59
N GLY A 424 -12.89 4.82 -5.75
CA GLY A 424 -14.01 4.41 -4.90
C GLY A 424 -13.60 3.52 -3.71
N LEU A 425 -12.33 3.57 -3.30
CA LEU A 425 -11.79 2.78 -2.19
C LEU A 425 -12.07 3.47 -0.84
N GLU A 426 -13.34 3.67 -0.52
CA GLU A 426 -13.79 4.45 0.65
C GLU A 426 -13.41 3.85 2.00
N LYS A 427 -13.16 2.53 2.04
CA LYS A 427 -12.71 1.80 3.23
C LYS A 427 -11.19 1.81 3.39
N ALA A 428 -10.44 2.33 2.42
CA ALA A 428 -9.00 2.45 2.55
C ALA A 428 -8.68 3.49 3.64
N GLN A 429 -7.84 3.11 4.59
CA GLN A 429 -7.31 4.03 5.60
C GLN A 429 -6.53 5.16 4.93
N PHE A 430 -6.49 6.33 5.58
CA PHE A 430 -5.68 7.46 5.13
C PHE A 430 -4.24 7.04 4.79
N PRO A 431 -3.62 7.61 3.74
CA PRO A 431 -2.25 7.24 3.36
C PRO A 431 -1.24 7.46 4.48
N ARG A 432 -0.92 6.40 5.23
CA ARG A 432 0.18 6.34 6.22
C ARG A 432 1.54 6.63 5.59
N PHE A 433 2.56 6.89 6.40
CA PHE A 433 3.92 7.05 5.85
C PHE A 433 4.34 5.83 5.04
N ALA A 434 5.01 6.06 3.91
CA ALA A 434 5.39 5.01 2.97
C ALA A 434 4.23 4.12 2.47
N ALA A 435 2.99 4.62 2.49
CA ALA A 435 1.87 3.94 1.85
C ALA A 435 2.14 3.71 0.36
N ARG A 436 1.67 2.58 -0.17
CA ARG A 436 1.82 2.21 -1.59
C ARG A 436 0.49 1.73 -2.17
N ILE A 437 0.19 2.17 -3.38
CA ILE A 437 -0.84 1.59 -4.23
C ILE A 437 -0.17 0.98 -5.46
N VAL A 438 -0.59 -0.23 -5.82
CA VAL A 438 0.01 -1.03 -6.89
C VAL A 438 -1.07 -1.46 -7.87
N PHE A 439 -0.85 -1.22 -9.15
CA PHE A 439 -1.68 -1.75 -10.23
C PHE A 439 -0.88 -2.82 -10.98
N GLU A 440 -1.38 -4.03 -11.01
CA GLU A 440 -0.77 -5.15 -11.72
C GLU A 440 -1.59 -5.52 -12.95
N LEU A 441 -0.91 -5.78 -14.06
CA LEU A 441 -1.50 -6.26 -15.29
C LEU A 441 -1.19 -7.74 -15.47
N TRP A 442 -2.22 -8.56 -15.63
CA TRP A 442 -2.11 -10.01 -15.77
C TRP A 442 -2.70 -10.49 -17.09
N ARG A 443 -2.16 -11.56 -17.64
CA ARG A 443 -2.71 -12.27 -18.80
C ARG A 443 -2.99 -13.71 -18.45
N GLY A 444 -4.15 -14.22 -18.87
CA GLY A 444 -4.46 -15.64 -18.76
C GLY A 444 -3.49 -16.49 -19.57
N LEU A 445 -3.11 -17.65 -19.06
CA LEU A 445 -2.33 -18.64 -19.80
C LEU A 445 -3.24 -19.76 -20.31
N PRO A 446 -2.92 -20.38 -21.47
CA PRO A 446 -3.60 -21.60 -21.87
C PRO A 446 -3.39 -22.69 -20.82
N VAL A 447 -4.45 -23.42 -20.47
CA VAL A 447 -4.31 -24.63 -19.65
C VAL A 447 -3.40 -25.62 -20.39
N ALA A 448 -2.31 -26.05 -19.76
CA ALA A 448 -1.37 -26.99 -20.36
C ALA A 448 -2.10 -28.30 -20.77
N PRO A 449 -1.89 -28.80 -22.01
CA PRO A 449 -2.44 -30.10 -22.41
C PRO A 449 -1.69 -31.19 -21.64
N GLY A 450 -2.32 -31.78 -20.62
CA GLY A 450 -1.70 -32.85 -19.83
C GLY A 450 -2.13 -32.95 -18.37
N GLN A 451 -2.80 -31.93 -17.80
CA GLN A 451 -3.48 -32.10 -16.52
C GLN A 451 -4.71 -33.00 -16.73
N VAL A 452 -4.54 -34.28 -16.38
CA VAL A 452 -5.60 -35.30 -16.39
C VAL A 452 -6.85 -34.73 -15.71
N ARG A 453 -7.90 -34.58 -16.50
CA ARG A 453 -9.27 -34.32 -16.03
C ARG A 453 -9.64 -35.44 -15.06
N ARG A 454 -9.54 -35.21 -13.75
CA ARG A 454 -10.33 -35.99 -12.80
C ARG A 454 -11.79 -35.69 -13.12
N LYS A 455 -12.47 -36.65 -13.76
CA LYS A 455 -13.93 -36.70 -13.89
C LYS A 455 -14.51 -36.61 -12.48
N GLY A 456 -14.86 -35.41 -12.04
CA GLY A 456 -15.40 -35.17 -10.71
C GLY A 456 -16.01 -33.78 -10.62
N GLY A 457 -17.33 -33.72 -10.71
CA GLY A 457 -18.15 -32.54 -10.43
C GLY A 457 -18.54 -31.70 -11.64
N LYS A 458 -19.84 -31.68 -11.97
CA LYS A 458 -20.48 -30.64 -12.80
C LYS A 458 -20.32 -29.28 -12.08
N GLY A 459 -19.17 -28.64 -12.29
CA GLY A 459 -18.92 -27.27 -11.89
C GLY A 459 -18.28 -26.56 -13.09
N GLU A 460 -19.01 -25.62 -13.66
CA GLU A 460 -18.63 -24.82 -14.83
C GLU A 460 -17.38 -23.97 -14.50
N ARG A 461 -16.19 -24.56 -14.58
CA ARG A 461 -14.93 -23.80 -14.48
C ARG A 461 -14.81 -22.97 -15.76
N SER A 462 -15.13 -21.67 -15.63
CA SER A 462 -14.86 -20.66 -16.66
C SER A 462 -13.44 -20.84 -17.20
N LYS A 463 -13.33 -21.14 -18.49
CA LYS A 463 -12.06 -21.36 -19.20
C LYS A 463 -11.42 -19.99 -19.41
N VAL A 464 -10.45 -19.62 -18.57
CA VAL A 464 -9.65 -18.40 -18.76
C VAL A 464 -8.99 -18.48 -20.14
N ASN A 465 -9.31 -17.54 -21.03
CA ASN A 465 -8.74 -17.52 -22.37
C ASN A 465 -7.35 -16.88 -22.31
N SER A 466 -6.39 -17.37 -23.11
CA SER A 466 -5.03 -16.81 -23.17
C SER A 466 -4.99 -15.38 -23.73
N ARG A 467 -6.11 -14.93 -24.31
CA ARG A 467 -6.32 -13.55 -24.76
C ARG A 467 -6.83 -12.63 -23.66
N ASP A 468 -7.36 -13.16 -22.56
CA ASP A 468 -7.96 -12.36 -21.50
C ASP A 468 -6.87 -11.64 -20.70
N VAL A 469 -7.12 -10.36 -20.44
CA VAL A 469 -6.21 -9.48 -19.69
C VAL A 469 -6.95 -8.94 -18.48
N PHE A 470 -6.27 -8.96 -17.34
CA PHE A 470 -6.83 -8.67 -16.04
C PHE A 470 -6.01 -7.61 -15.32
N ILE A 471 -6.65 -6.94 -14.38
CA ILE A 471 -6.06 -5.95 -13.49
C ILE A 471 -6.25 -6.38 -12.04
N ARG A 472 -5.24 -6.12 -11.23
CA ARG A 472 -5.33 -6.14 -9.77
C ARG A 472 -4.87 -4.80 -9.22
N VAL A 473 -5.56 -4.30 -8.20
CA VAL A 473 -5.19 -3.11 -7.45
C VAL A 473 -4.95 -3.51 -6.01
N LEU A 474 -3.76 -3.21 -5.50
CA LEU A 474 -3.38 -3.45 -4.11
C LEU A 474 -3.11 -2.14 -3.40
N TYR A 475 -3.48 -2.07 -2.12
CA TYR A 475 -3.15 -0.95 -1.25
C TYR A 475 -2.48 -1.47 0.02
N ASN A 476 -1.22 -1.08 0.23
CA ASN A 476 -0.39 -1.57 1.34
C ASN A 476 -0.32 -3.10 1.46
N GLY A 477 -0.35 -3.81 0.34
CA GLY A 477 -0.30 -5.27 0.30
C GLY A 477 -1.64 -5.97 0.31
N GLU A 478 -2.75 -5.27 0.57
CA GLU A 478 -4.10 -5.85 0.52
C GLU A 478 -4.69 -5.75 -0.89
N ASP A 479 -5.30 -6.84 -1.38
CA ASP A 479 -6.03 -6.84 -2.65
C ASP A 479 -7.37 -6.11 -2.49
N VAL A 480 -7.42 -4.88 -2.99
CA VAL A 480 -8.59 -4.00 -2.90
C VAL A 480 -9.37 -3.93 -4.22
N THR A 481 -9.05 -4.78 -5.19
CA THR A 481 -9.61 -4.73 -6.55
C THR A 481 -11.13 -4.77 -6.55
N PHE A 482 -11.72 -5.71 -5.81
CA PHE A 482 -13.18 -5.89 -5.73
C PHE A 482 -13.88 -4.90 -4.79
N HIS A 483 -13.13 -4.00 -4.16
CA HIS A 483 -13.69 -2.85 -3.45
C HIS A 483 -13.73 -1.59 -4.33
N SER A 484 -13.03 -1.59 -5.47
CA SER A 484 -12.99 -0.46 -6.40
C SER A 484 -14.34 -0.22 -7.08
N ALA A 485 -14.59 1.03 -7.48
CA ALA A 485 -15.79 1.43 -8.20
C ALA A 485 -15.96 0.67 -9.53
N PHE A 486 -14.86 0.25 -10.17
CA PHE A 486 -14.87 -0.42 -11.47
C PHE A 486 -15.03 -1.95 -11.39
N CYS A 487 -14.79 -2.56 -10.21
CA CYS A 487 -14.85 -4.02 -10.10
C CYS A 487 -15.78 -4.56 -9.00
N ARG A 488 -16.33 -3.71 -8.12
CA ARG A 488 -17.23 -4.15 -7.04
C ARG A 488 -18.49 -4.89 -7.51
N SER A 489 -19.01 -4.56 -8.69
CA SER A 489 -20.18 -5.22 -9.29
C SER A 489 -19.83 -6.50 -10.04
N HIS A 490 -18.53 -6.79 -10.23
CA HIS A 490 -18.10 -8.01 -10.89
C HIS A 490 -18.13 -9.18 -9.91
N ALA A 491 -18.89 -10.22 -10.23
CA ALA A 491 -18.94 -11.42 -9.40
C ALA A 491 -17.57 -12.11 -9.38
N ARG A 492 -16.89 -12.05 -8.24
CA ARG A 492 -15.62 -12.75 -8.03
C ARG A 492 -15.86 -14.26 -8.03
N ARG A 493 -15.46 -14.94 -9.09
CA ARG A 493 -15.55 -16.41 -9.20
C ARG A 493 -14.22 -17.02 -8.78
N VAL A 494 -14.26 -18.19 -8.13
CA VAL A 494 -13.04 -18.93 -7.73
C VAL A 494 -12.16 -19.25 -8.95
N SER A 495 -12.76 -19.48 -10.12
CA SER A 495 -12.05 -19.75 -11.38
C SER A 495 -11.47 -18.50 -12.07
N GLN A 496 -11.87 -17.30 -11.68
CA GLN A 496 -11.41 -16.01 -12.24
C GLN A 496 -11.23 -15.01 -11.08
N PRO A 497 -10.13 -15.13 -10.32
CA PRO A 497 -9.95 -14.34 -9.11
C PRO A 497 -9.52 -12.89 -9.38
N LEU A 498 -9.28 -12.51 -10.63
CA LEU A 498 -8.82 -11.18 -11.04
C LEU A 498 -9.88 -10.41 -11.84
N CYS A 499 -9.83 -9.09 -11.81
CA CYS A 499 -10.78 -8.22 -12.50
C CYS A 499 -10.42 -8.07 -13.98
N PRO A 500 -11.36 -8.14 -14.94
CA PRO A 500 -11.06 -7.84 -16.33
C PRO A 500 -10.49 -6.42 -16.51
N LEU A 501 -9.44 -6.28 -17.34
CA LEU A 501 -8.84 -4.96 -17.62
C LEU A 501 -9.85 -4.00 -18.24
N THR A 502 -10.78 -4.51 -19.06
CA THR A 502 -11.84 -3.72 -19.71
C THR A 502 -12.70 -2.93 -18.74
N ASN A 503 -12.94 -3.46 -17.53
CA ASN A 503 -13.65 -2.72 -16.49
C ASN A 503 -12.90 -1.45 -16.09
N PHE A 504 -11.60 -1.55 -15.84
CA PHE A 504 -10.76 -0.40 -15.49
C PHE A 504 -10.67 0.60 -16.65
N LEU A 505 -10.49 0.13 -17.89
CA LEU A 505 -10.46 1.00 -19.06
C LEU A 505 -11.78 1.75 -19.28
N THR A 506 -12.92 1.07 -19.12
CA THR A 506 -14.25 1.69 -19.26
C THR A 506 -14.50 2.71 -18.17
N PHE A 507 -14.10 2.37 -16.94
CA PHE A 507 -14.18 3.29 -15.80
C PHE A 507 -13.40 4.58 -16.04
N VAL A 508 -12.11 4.48 -16.42
CA VAL A 508 -11.26 5.64 -16.62
C VAL A 508 -11.72 6.51 -17.80
N ARG A 509 -12.22 5.89 -18.88
CA ARG A 509 -12.66 6.62 -20.07
C ARG A 509 -14.02 7.29 -19.93
N ARG A 510 -14.89 6.74 -19.07
CA ARG A 510 -16.30 7.15 -19.01
C ARG A 510 -16.89 7.09 -17.61
N ASP A 511 -16.94 5.92 -16.98
CA ASP A 511 -17.84 5.71 -15.84
C ASP A 511 -17.43 6.51 -14.59
N MET A 512 -16.15 6.87 -14.45
CA MET A 512 -15.69 7.67 -13.31
C MET A 512 -16.29 9.09 -13.25
N PHE A 513 -16.82 9.60 -14.37
CA PHE A 513 -17.43 10.93 -14.45
C PHE A 513 -18.92 10.94 -14.09
N GLN A 514 -19.54 9.78 -13.90
CA GLN A 514 -20.95 9.69 -13.49
C GLN A 514 -21.21 10.39 -12.14
N VAL A 515 -20.22 10.41 -11.23
CA VAL A 515 -20.32 11.09 -9.93
C VAL A 515 -20.49 12.62 -10.03
N VAL A 516 -20.15 13.19 -11.19
CA VAL A 516 -20.33 14.61 -11.54
C VAL A 516 -21.34 14.79 -12.68
N ASN A 517 -22.17 13.78 -12.96
CA ASN A 517 -23.20 13.79 -14.00
C ASN A 517 -22.66 14.13 -15.41
N ALA A 518 -21.46 13.69 -15.74
CA ALA A 518 -20.82 13.91 -17.04
C ALA A 518 -20.41 12.59 -17.70
N THR A 519 -20.20 12.63 -19.01
CA THR A 519 -19.83 11.47 -19.84
C THR A 519 -18.36 11.48 -20.27
N SER A 520 -17.68 12.61 -20.15
CA SER A 520 -16.27 12.80 -20.51
C SER A 520 -15.57 13.76 -19.56
N TYR A 521 -14.23 13.73 -19.54
CA TYR A 521 -13.42 14.66 -18.74
C TYR A 521 -13.66 16.12 -19.14
N SER A 522 -13.72 16.39 -20.46
CA SER A 522 -13.95 17.74 -20.99
C SER A 522 -15.31 18.28 -20.55
N GLU A 523 -16.37 17.48 -20.68
CA GLU A 523 -17.70 17.86 -20.20
C GLU A 523 -17.64 18.11 -18.68
N ALA A 524 -17.04 17.21 -17.91
CA ALA A 524 -16.97 17.30 -16.46
C ALA A 524 -16.20 18.55 -15.96
N CYS A 525 -15.21 19.02 -16.72
CA CYS A 525 -14.39 20.17 -16.34
C CYS A 525 -14.98 21.52 -16.72
N TYR A 526 -15.70 21.60 -17.85
CA TYR A 526 -16.11 22.86 -18.47
C TYR A 526 -17.62 23.06 -18.58
N ARG A 527 -18.44 22.09 -18.15
CA ARG A 527 -19.90 22.27 -18.13
C ARG A 527 -20.26 23.46 -17.24
N ARG A 528 -20.90 24.47 -17.83
CA ARG A 528 -21.45 25.61 -17.09
C ARG A 528 -22.52 25.07 -16.14
N PHE A 529 -22.34 25.35 -14.85
CA PHE A 529 -23.41 25.16 -13.87
C PHE A 529 -24.42 26.28 -14.13
N ASN A 530 -25.55 25.94 -14.75
CA ASN A 530 -26.70 26.84 -14.84
C ASN A 530 -27.31 27.06 -13.46
#